data_AF-A0A5E4G8J7-F1
#
_entry.id   AF-A0A5E4G8J7-F1
#
_cell.length_a   1.000
_cell.length_b   1.000
_cell.length_c   1.000
_cell.angle_alpha   90.00
_cell.angle_beta   90.00
_cell.angle_gamma   90.00
#
_symmetry.space_group_name_H-M   'P 1'
#
loop_
_entity.id
_entity.type
_entity.pdbx_description
1 polymer ?
#
loop_
_entity_poly.entity_id
_entity_poly.type
_entity_poly.pdbx_seq_one_letter_code
_entity_poly.pdbx_strand_id
1 'polypeptide(L)'
;METRAAKKRRLLMEQENKHNEKIKDRFSDLPDDVLHHTLSFLPIKSAAHTSNLSKSWLLDWVPCLVKHRVEKLVLYVWLVHSLDLPCSLFECNSLRSLTLEATRSEHCLLINNPDTRFWLPSSCARATSGLRSLSLTGVDFAGNVLFSDPTSFPSLEKLTVDHCRRISHLKICCANLKCIEVCNMGIKSLDISGMKLEKLTIKLCFNGCGKGSSVKILAPNLLTFCWNENDFAEKCLIQSFPKLMEVGSLCLSYRILEILSKIYLEFGGLPYSFMNLKTLQIYTDLRKADIPAIACIFRSSPAVRNLTITITAGCDIHSPPAGWENQAQSLSSFLCHLKVVNIVVWTNTIHESVINVVRFLLQHGRALQKFVISSWHSMVHDQLATLFPRASTRLEGSWFYTNFVNT
;
A
#
# COMPACT_ATOMS: atom_id res chain seq x y z
N MET A 1 -21.40 -19.43 41.26
CA MET A 1 -22.20 -19.28 40.03
C MET A 1 -21.25 -18.97 38.88
N GLU A 2 -21.09 -19.92 37.96
CA GLU A 2 -20.25 -19.74 36.78
C GLU A 2 -20.96 -18.77 35.80
N THR A 3 -20.24 -17.78 35.27
CA THR A 3 -20.85 -16.80 34.36
C THR A 3 -21.24 -17.46 33.04
N ARG A 4 -22.33 -16.98 32.42
CA ARG A 4 -22.84 -17.49 31.13
C ARG A 4 -21.76 -17.50 30.02
N ALA A 5 -20.79 -16.58 30.11
CA ALA A 5 -19.63 -16.52 29.22
C ALA A 5 -18.60 -17.62 29.47
N ALA A 6 -18.30 -17.94 30.75
CA ALA A 6 -17.38 -19.01 31.11
C ALA A 6 -17.94 -20.39 30.71
N LYS A 7 -19.23 -20.63 30.96
CA LYS A 7 -19.91 -21.87 30.56
C LYS A 7 -19.93 -22.08 29.04
N LYS A 8 -20.12 -21.00 28.27
CA LYS A 8 -20.08 -21.05 26.80
C LYS A 8 -18.66 -21.36 26.27
N ARG A 9 -17.61 -20.79 26.88
CA ARG A 9 -16.21 -21.08 26.53
C ARG A 9 -15.85 -22.54 26.78
N ARG A 10 -16.27 -23.11 27.91
CA ARG A 10 -16.00 -24.51 28.25
C ARG A 10 -16.66 -25.50 27.28
N LEU A 11 -17.93 -25.25 26.92
CA LEU A 11 -18.65 -26.08 25.94
C LEU A 11 -18.05 -25.99 24.53
N LEU A 12 -17.50 -24.84 24.15
CA LEU A 12 -16.78 -24.68 22.89
C LEU A 12 -15.43 -25.40 22.90
N MET A 13 -14.68 -25.36 24.02
CA MET A 13 -13.42 -26.11 24.19
C MET A 13 -13.64 -27.64 24.17
N GLU A 14 -14.72 -28.13 24.78
CA GLU A 14 -15.07 -29.56 24.73
C GLU A 14 -15.50 -30.02 23.33
N GLN A 15 -16.11 -29.14 22.52
CA GLN A 15 -16.40 -29.38 21.11
C GLN A 15 -15.15 -29.32 20.23
N GLU A 16 -14.21 -28.42 20.51
CA GLU A 16 -12.90 -28.36 19.85
C GLU A 16 -12.07 -29.62 20.11
N ASN A 17 -12.01 -30.12 21.35
CA ASN A 17 -11.28 -31.36 21.65
C ASN A 17 -11.84 -32.58 20.91
N LYS A 18 -13.18 -32.68 20.78
CA LYS A 18 -13.83 -33.74 19.99
C LYS A 18 -13.64 -33.58 18.48
N HIS A 19 -13.45 -32.36 17.97
CA HIS A 19 -13.15 -32.11 16.56
C HIS A 19 -11.67 -32.35 16.24
N ASN A 20 -10.76 -31.97 17.14
CA ASN A 20 -9.32 -32.25 17.04
C ASN A 20 -9.00 -33.74 17.07
N GLU A 21 -9.73 -34.56 17.83
CA GLU A 21 -9.57 -36.03 17.77
C GLU A 21 -9.93 -36.61 16.40
N LYS A 22 -10.74 -35.92 15.59
CA LYS A 22 -11.15 -36.36 14.25
C LYS A 22 -10.21 -35.92 13.12
N ILE A 23 -9.39 -34.89 13.31
CA ILE A 23 -8.32 -34.48 12.37
C ILE A 23 -7.00 -35.03 12.90
N LYS A 24 -6.85 -36.35 12.89
CA LYS A 24 -5.57 -37.00 13.20
C LYS A 24 -4.65 -36.82 12.00
N ASP A 25 -3.47 -36.27 12.22
CA ASP A 25 -2.43 -36.02 11.21
C ASP A 25 -1.82 -37.35 10.72
N ARG A 26 -2.58 -38.07 9.90
CA ARG A 26 -2.19 -39.39 9.36
C ARG A 26 -1.14 -39.31 8.25
N PHE A 27 -0.86 -38.10 7.77
CA PHE A 27 0.16 -37.88 6.75
C PHE A 27 1.55 -37.86 7.41
N SER A 28 1.68 -37.27 8.61
CA SER A 28 2.92 -37.31 9.40
C SER A 28 3.26 -38.69 9.96
N ASP A 29 2.30 -39.63 9.95
CA ASP A 29 2.52 -41.02 10.37
C ASP A 29 3.15 -41.89 9.26
N LEU A 30 3.37 -41.34 8.05
CA LEU A 30 3.97 -42.06 6.92
C LEU A 30 5.51 -42.07 7.02
N PRO A 31 6.20 -43.15 6.60
CA PRO A 31 7.66 -43.16 6.50
C PRO A 31 8.18 -42.12 5.51
N ASP A 32 9.31 -41.48 5.83
CA ASP A 32 9.94 -40.41 5.03
C ASP A 32 10.09 -40.77 3.55
N ASP A 33 10.43 -42.02 3.24
CA ASP A 33 10.60 -42.50 1.86
C ASP A 33 9.30 -42.44 1.04
N VAL A 34 8.17 -42.72 1.68
CA VAL A 34 6.83 -42.69 1.05
C VAL A 34 6.35 -41.25 0.90
N LEU A 35 6.66 -40.39 1.88
CA LEU A 35 6.41 -38.95 1.81
C LEU A 35 7.19 -38.35 0.64
N HIS A 36 8.52 -38.49 0.62
CA HIS A 36 9.35 -37.93 -0.44
C HIS A 36 8.97 -38.44 -1.83
N HIS A 37 8.59 -39.72 -1.97
CA HIS A 37 8.10 -40.28 -3.23
C HIS A 37 6.79 -39.60 -3.68
N THR A 38 5.79 -39.52 -2.79
CA THR A 38 4.48 -38.92 -3.11
C THR A 38 4.61 -37.44 -3.45
N LEU A 39 5.44 -36.70 -2.70
CA LEU A 39 5.67 -35.28 -2.90
C LEU A 39 6.46 -34.99 -4.19
N SER A 40 7.31 -35.92 -4.64
CA SER A 40 8.07 -35.78 -5.89
C SER A 40 7.21 -35.80 -7.16
N PHE A 41 5.98 -36.33 -7.09
CA PHE A 41 5.03 -36.34 -8.21
C PHE A 41 4.06 -35.16 -8.23
N LEU A 42 4.01 -34.36 -7.17
CA LEU A 42 3.09 -33.22 -7.09
C LEU A 42 3.67 -32.00 -7.79
N PRO A 43 2.93 -31.37 -8.73
CA PRO A 43 3.28 -30.05 -9.22
C PRO A 43 3.40 -29.08 -8.03
N ILE A 44 4.43 -28.23 -8.02
CA ILE A 44 4.73 -27.29 -6.91
C ILE A 44 3.49 -26.45 -6.49
N LYS A 45 2.60 -26.11 -7.43
CA LYS A 45 1.34 -25.41 -7.14
C LYS A 45 0.33 -26.28 -6.37
N SER A 46 0.22 -27.56 -6.71
CA SER A 46 -0.68 -28.53 -6.05
C SER A 46 -0.15 -28.95 -4.68
N ALA A 47 1.16 -28.94 -4.52
CA ALA A 47 1.84 -29.22 -3.27
C ALA A 47 1.57 -28.20 -2.16
N ALA A 48 1.48 -26.91 -2.50
CA ALA A 48 1.11 -25.90 -1.52
C ALA A 48 -0.27 -26.18 -0.90
N HIS A 49 -1.20 -26.82 -1.62
CA HIS A 49 -2.49 -27.25 -1.07
C HIS A 49 -2.40 -28.46 -0.12
N THR A 50 -1.29 -29.21 -0.15
CA THR A 50 -1.04 -30.29 0.82
C THR A 50 -0.61 -29.77 2.20
N SER A 51 -0.48 -28.45 2.36
CA SER A 51 -0.19 -27.79 3.64
C SER A 51 -1.17 -28.10 4.77
N ASN A 52 -2.38 -28.54 4.41
CA ASN A 52 -3.43 -28.90 5.35
C ASN A 52 -3.29 -30.33 5.88
N LEU A 53 -2.37 -31.13 5.32
CA LEU A 53 -2.29 -32.57 5.60
C LEU A 53 -1.35 -32.91 6.76
N SER A 54 -0.38 -32.06 7.09
CA SER A 54 0.59 -32.33 8.15
C SER A 54 1.13 -31.03 8.78
N LYS A 55 1.59 -31.08 10.04
CA LYS A 55 2.32 -29.97 10.68
C LYS A 55 3.80 -29.88 10.28
N SER A 56 4.40 -30.99 9.83
CA SER A 56 5.80 -31.08 9.41
C SER A 56 5.99 -30.98 7.90
N TRP A 57 4.91 -30.95 7.11
CA TRP A 57 4.94 -30.99 5.65
C TRP A 57 5.98 -30.06 5.00
N LEU A 58 6.18 -28.85 5.55
CA LEU A 58 7.12 -27.90 4.97
C LEU A 58 8.58 -28.33 5.16
N LEU A 59 8.91 -29.00 6.27
CA LEU A 59 10.25 -29.55 6.52
C LEU A 59 10.58 -30.64 5.49
N ASP A 60 9.60 -31.48 5.18
CA ASP A 60 9.76 -32.61 4.26
C ASP A 60 9.91 -32.15 2.79
N TRP A 61 9.39 -30.96 2.47
CA TRP A 61 9.45 -30.35 1.13
C TRP A 61 10.77 -29.62 0.82
N VAL A 62 11.46 -29.07 1.82
CA VAL A 62 12.68 -28.28 1.57
C VAL A 62 13.75 -29.05 0.79
N PRO A 63 14.04 -30.34 1.07
CA PRO A 63 14.98 -31.12 0.26
C PRO A 63 14.58 -31.19 -1.22
N CYS A 64 13.28 -31.32 -1.51
CA CYS A 64 12.76 -31.33 -2.89
C CYS A 64 12.97 -29.98 -3.58
N LEU A 65 12.74 -28.86 -2.89
CA LEU A 65 13.01 -27.51 -3.43
C LEU A 65 14.48 -27.33 -3.82
N VAL A 66 15.39 -27.81 -2.98
CA VAL A 66 16.84 -27.78 -3.23
C VAL A 66 17.20 -28.69 -4.41
N LYS A 67 16.69 -29.92 -4.43
CA LYS A 67 16.95 -30.89 -5.51
C LYS A 67 16.52 -30.37 -6.88
N HIS A 68 15.36 -29.73 -6.96
CA HIS A 68 14.80 -29.20 -8.19
C HIS A 68 15.26 -27.77 -8.51
N ARG A 69 16.17 -27.19 -7.72
CA ARG A 69 16.71 -25.83 -7.89
C ARG A 69 15.61 -24.79 -8.11
N VAL A 70 14.57 -24.85 -7.29
CA VAL A 70 13.42 -23.95 -7.43
C VAL A 70 13.88 -22.50 -7.22
N GLU A 71 13.58 -21.62 -8.19
CA GLU A 71 13.92 -20.20 -8.13
C GLU A 71 12.77 -19.34 -7.59
N LYS A 72 11.52 -19.75 -7.83
CA LYS A 72 10.32 -19.03 -7.42
C LYS A 72 9.38 -19.95 -6.68
N LEU A 73 9.07 -19.61 -5.44
CA LEU A 73 8.13 -20.35 -4.61
C LEU A 73 7.00 -19.42 -4.17
N VAL A 74 5.77 -19.90 -4.32
CA VAL A 74 4.56 -19.25 -3.81
C VAL A 74 3.87 -20.25 -2.90
N LEU A 75 3.69 -19.88 -1.63
CA LEU A 75 3.04 -20.71 -0.62
C LEU A 75 1.75 -20.02 -0.17
N TYR A 76 0.64 -20.72 -0.35
CA TYR A 76 -0.66 -20.33 0.18
C TYR A 76 -0.92 -21.18 1.42
N VAL A 77 -0.96 -20.55 2.58
CA VAL A 77 -1.15 -21.22 3.87
C VAL A 77 -2.53 -20.90 4.41
N TRP A 78 -3.34 -21.94 4.58
CA TRP A 78 -4.64 -21.85 5.25
C TRP A 78 -4.42 -22.09 6.75
N LEU A 79 -4.46 -21.01 7.55
CA LEU A 79 -4.18 -21.10 8.97
C LEU A 79 -5.37 -21.66 9.74
N VAL A 80 -5.41 -22.98 9.90
CA VAL A 80 -6.25 -23.68 10.89
C VAL A 80 -5.50 -23.82 12.22
N HIS A 81 -4.16 -23.90 12.17
CA HIS A 81 -3.24 -23.99 13.31
C HIS A 81 -2.03 -23.06 13.13
N SER A 82 -1.18 -22.94 14.16
CA SER A 82 0.10 -22.25 14.04
C SER A 82 1.05 -23.02 13.11
N LEU A 83 1.79 -22.29 12.26
CA LEU A 83 2.78 -22.87 11.35
C LEU A 83 4.08 -22.07 11.44
N ASP A 84 5.17 -22.78 11.70
CA ASP A 84 6.52 -22.23 11.68
C ASP A 84 7.16 -22.59 10.35
N LEU A 85 7.65 -21.58 9.61
CA LEU A 85 8.46 -21.87 8.43
C LEU A 85 9.83 -22.40 8.88
N PRO A 86 10.44 -23.37 8.17
CA PRO A 86 11.77 -23.85 8.45
C PRO A 86 12.83 -22.86 7.95
N CYS A 87 13.89 -22.68 8.74
CA CYS A 87 15.03 -21.82 8.41
C CYS A 87 15.68 -22.21 7.07
N SER A 88 15.72 -23.51 6.78
CA SER A 88 16.33 -24.09 5.58
C SER A 88 15.70 -23.58 4.28
N LEU A 89 14.46 -23.10 4.31
CA LEU A 89 13.83 -22.42 3.16
C LEU A 89 14.54 -21.11 2.81
N PHE A 90 14.96 -20.36 3.83
CA PHE A 90 15.70 -19.11 3.68
C PHE A 90 17.18 -19.34 3.41
N GLU A 91 17.69 -20.54 3.68
CA GLU A 91 19.05 -20.99 3.35
C GLU A 91 19.13 -21.65 1.96
N CYS A 92 18.02 -21.68 1.20
CA CYS A 92 18.00 -22.21 -0.16
C CYS A 92 18.75 -21.28 -1.14
N ASN A 93 19.83 -21.78 -1.73
CA ASN A 93 20.69 -21.01 -2.64
C ASN A 93 20.10 -20.81 -4.04
N SER A 94 19.15 -21.65 -4.48
CA SER A 94 18.49 -21.48 -5.79
C SER A 94 17.35 -20.46 -5.72
N LEU A 95 16.74 -20.28 -4.55
CA LEU A 95 15.55 -19.46 -4.40
C LEU A 95 15.88 -17.97 -4.62
N ARG A 96 15.13 -17.34 -5.53
CA ARG A 96 15.24 -15.92 -5.91
C ARG A 96 13.99 -15.14 -5.51
N SER A 97 12.83 -15.78 -5.51
CA SER A 97 11.55 -15.17 -5.14
C SER A 97 10.77 -16.07 -4.20
N LEU A 98 10.33 -15.51 -3.08
CA LEU A 98 9.45 -16.18 -2.13
C LEU A 98 8.20 -15.33 -1.89
N THR A 99 7.03 -15.91 -2.13
CA THR A 99 5.74 -15.33 -1.77
C THR A 99 5.08 -16.22 -0.73
N LEU A 100 4.74 -15.66 0.41
CA LEU A 100 4.02 -16.32 1.49
C LEU A 100 2.69 -15.61 1.69
N GLU A 101 1.59 -16.31 1.47
CA GLU A 101 0.24 -15.79 1.63
C GLU A 101 -0.51 -16.62 2.66
N ALA A 102 -0.73 -16.04 3.83
CA ALA A 102 -1.44 -16.68 4.91
C ALA A 102 -2.87 -16.13 5.03
N THR A 103 -3.85 -17.01 4.84
CA THR A 103 -5.28 -16.67 4.95
C THR A 103 -5.85 -17.34 6.19
N ARG A 104 -6.57 -16.58 7.04
CA ARG A 104 -7.33 -17.15 8.17
C ARG A 104 -8.71 -17.55 7.67
N SER A 105 -9.20 -18.73 8.06
CA SER A 105 -10.58 -19.12 7.77
C SER A 105 -11.57 -18.21 8.51
N GLU A 106 -12.78 -18.07 7.97
CA GLU A 106 -13.87 -17.31 8.62
C GLU A 106 -14.16 -17.82 10.05
N HIS A 107 -13.97 -19.12 10.29
CA HIS A 107 -14.09 -19.72 11.62
C HIS A 107 -13.02 -19.22 12.61
N CYS A 108 -11.78 -18.94 12.15
CA CYS A 108 -10.73 -18.37 13.00
C CYS A 108 -10.94 -16.88 13.35
N LEU A 109 -11.82 -16.18 12.63
CA LEU A 109 -12.24 -14.81 12.95
C LEU A 109 -13.30 -14.80 14.05
N LEU A 110 -14.17 -15.82 14.10
CA LEU A 110 -15.25 -15.94 15.10
C LEU A 110 -14.75 -16.30 16.50
N ILE A 111 -13.66 -17.07 16.61
CA ILE A 111 -13.14 -17.57 17.89
C ILE A 111 -12.12 -16.60 18.51
N ASN A 112 -11.65 -15.61 17.73
CA ASN A 112 -10.63 -14.65 18.15
C ASN A 112 -9.46 -15.36 18.88
N ASN A 113 -9.03 -16.50 18.32
CA ASN A 113 -8.02 -17.34 18.94
C ASN A 113 -6.63 -16.67 18.74
N PRO A 114 -5.98 -16.20 19.82
CA PRO A 114 -4.70 -15.49 19.74
C PRO A 114 -3.52 -16.40 19.38
N ASP A 115 -3.72 -17.72 19.31
CA ASP A 115 -2.66 -18.71 19.09
C ASP A 115 -2.51 -19.18 17.64
N THR A 116 -3.41 -18.81 16.72
CA THR A 116 -3.21 -19.07 15.27
C THR A 116 -2.17 -18.11 14.72
N ARG A 117 -0.93 -18.57 14.73
CA ARG A 117 0.29 -17.80 14.51
C ARG A 117 1.07 -18.31 13.30
N PHE A 118 1.36 -17.43 12.35
CA PHE A 118 2.26 -17.72 11.22
C PHE A 118 3.45 -16.77 11.26
N TRP A 119 4.55 -17.26 11.83
CA TRP A 119 5.71 -16.44 12.15
C TRP A 119 6.86 -16.83 11.23
N LEU A 120 7.71 -15.85 10.93
CA LEU A 120 8.97 -16.10 10.27
C LEU A 120 10.03 -16.50 11.31
N PRO A 121 10.94 -17.43 10.98
CA PRO A 121 12.09 -17.75 11.84
C PRO A 121 12.91 -16.50 12.12
N SER A 122 13.40 -16.35 13.34
CA SER A 122 14.32 -15.26 13.70
C SER A 122 15.60 -15.27 12.86
N SER A 123 16.03 -16.44 12.40
CA SER A 123 17.19 -16.64 11.52
C SER A 123 16.95 -16.25 10.06
N CYS A 124 15.70 -16.04 9.63
CA CYS A 124 15.41 -15.75 8.22
C CYS A 124 16.01 -14.42 7.76
N ALA A 125 16.31 -13.51 8.69
CA ALA A 125 17.08 -12.30 8.42
C ALA A 125 18.44 -12.60 7.78
N ARG A 126 19.04 -13.76 8.06
CA ARG A 126 20.30 -14.24 7.44
C ARG A 126 20.06 -15.09 6.20
N ALA A 127 18.92 -14.92 5.53
CA ALA A 127 18.61 -15.62 4.27
C ALA A 127 19.78 -15.53 3.28
N THR A 128 19.87 -16.52 2.39
CA THR A 128 20.96 -16.61 1.41
C THR A 128 21.10 -15.34 0.59
N SER A 129 22.30 -15.15 0.04
CA SER A 129 22.58 -14.16 -1.00
C SER A 129 21.79 -14.41 -2.30
N GLY A 130 20.90 -15.40 -2.34
CA GLY A 130 20.08 -15.70 -3.49
C GLY A 130 18.78 -14.92 -3.55
N LEU A 131 18.14 -14.66 -2.41
CA LEU A 131 16.76 -14.16 -2.37
C LEU A 131 16.70 -12.67 -2.76
N ARG A 132 16.03 -12.37 -3.88
CA ARG A 132 15.89 -11.01 -4.44
C ARG A 132 14.51 -10.41 -4.24
N SER A 133 13.48 -11.23 -4.11
CA SER A 133 12.10 -10.79 -3.91
C SER A 133 11.43 -11.56 -2.78
N LEU A 134 10.84 -10.84 -1.83
CA LEU A 134 10.09 -11.38 -0.72
C LEU A 134 8.73 -10.70 -0.63
N SER A 135 7.66 -11.49 -0.66
CA SER A 135 6.29 -11.02 -0.47
C SER A 135 5.66 -11.75 0.71
N LEU A 136 5.17 -11.00 1.67
CA LEU A 136 4.59 -11.51 2.91
C LEU A 136 3.16 -10.98 3.03
N THR A 137 2.18 -11.86 3.03
CA THR A 137 0.78 -11.51 3.22
C THR A 137 0.22 -12.26 4.42
N GLY A 138 -0.37 -11.54 5.39
CA GLY A 138 -1.01 -12.15 6.56
C GLY A 138 -0.06 -12.74 7.61
N VAL A 139 1.24 -12.45 7.53
CA VAL A 139 2.29 -12.90 8.48
C VAL A 139 2.23 -12.12 9.80
N ASP A 140 2.52 -12.79 10.91
CA ASP A 140 2.61 -12.22 12.26
C ASP A 140 4.08 -11.88 12.61
N PHE A 141 4.31 -10.64 13.03
CA PHE A 141 5.64 -10.08 13.31
C PHE A 141 5.97 -9.97 14.80
N ALA A 142 5.15 -10.49 15.71
CA ALA A 142 5.25 -10.27 17.15
C ALA A 142 6.70 -10.36 17.72
N GLY A 143 7.31 -9.19 17.96
CA GLY A 143 8.66 -9.04 18.53
C GLY A 143 9.83 -9.25 17.56
N ASN A 144 9.57 -9.62 16.31
CA ASN A 144 10.62 -9.93 15.33
C ASN A 144 11.10 -8.68 14.58
N VAL A 145 12.41 -8.50 14.57
CA VAL A 145 13.10 -7.35 13.99
C VAL A 145 13.76 -7.75 12.66
N LEU A 146 12.97 -8.30 11.72
CA LEU A 146 13.50 -9.01 10.56
C LEU A 146 14.23 -8.13 9.53
N PHE A 147 13.85 -6.84 9.45
CA PHE A 147 14.32 -5.93 8.41
C PHE A 147 15.14 -4.76 8.94
N SER A 148 15.36 -4.67 10.25
CA SER A 148 15.93 -3.45 10.85
C SER A 148 17.46 -3.39 10.78
N ASP A 149 18.12 -4.50 10.50
CA ASP A 149 19.58 -4.57 10.35
C ASP A 149 19.94 -4.49 8.84
N PRO A 150 20.86 -3.60 8.42
CA PRO A 150 21.33 -3.50 7.04
C PRO A 150 21.90 -4.80 6.45
N THR A 151 22.40 -5.70 7.29
CA THR A 151 22.91 -7.03 6.91
C THR A 151 21.80 -8.06 6.68
N SER A 152 20.58 -7.76 7.10
CA SER A 152 19.43 -8.64 6.89
C SER A 152 19.05 -8.69 5.41
N PHE A 153 18.84 -9.90 4.89
CA PHE A 153 18.48 -10.16 3.51
C PHE A 153 19.44 -9.47 2.51
N PRO A 154 20.71 -9.89 2.45
CA PRO A 154 21.79 -9.15 1.81
C PRO A 154 21.63 -8.98 0.30
N SER A 155 20.75 -9.73 -0.38
CA SER A 155 20.52 -9.63 -1.82
C SER A 155 19.09 -9.23 -2.19
N LEU A 156 18.28 -8.84 -1.20
CA LEU A 156 16.88 -8.51 -1.41
C LEU A 156 16.74 -7.14 -2.09
N GLU A 157 16.06 -7.15 -3.24
CA GLU A 157 15.82 -5.98 -4.09
C GLU A 157 14.36 -5.50 -4.01
N LYS A 158 13.42 -6.43 -3.76
CA LYS A 158 11.99 -6.14 -3.63
C LYS A 158 11.42 -6.74 -2.35
N LEU A 159 10.71 -5.90 -1.59
CA LEU A 159 9.94 -6.32 -0.41
C LEU A 159 8.49 -5.87 -0.54
N THR A 160 7.57 -6.81 -0.36
CA THR A 160 6.13 -6.54 -0.23
C THR A 160 5.65 -7.09 1.12
N VAL A 161 4.97 -6.26 1.90
CA VAL A 161 4.36 -6.63 3.19
C VAL A 161 2.90 -6.19 3.17
N ASP A 162 1.98 -7.13 3.28
CA ASP A 162 0.54 -6.86 3.16
C ASP A 162 -0.27 -7.59 4.25
N HIS A 163 -1.29 -6.93 4.82
CA HIS A 163 -2.17 -7.51 5.84
C HIS A 163 -1.44 -8.15 7.05
N CYS A 164 -0.18 -7.78 7.29
CA CYS A 164 0.64 -8.32 8.36
C CYS A 164 0.27 -7.72 9.72
N ARG A 165 0.42 -8.50 10.80
CA ARG A 165 -0.14 -8.15 12.12
C ARG A 165 0.93 -8.09 13.23
N ARG A 166 0.53 -7.48 14.35
CA ARG A 166 1.31 -7.37 15.61
C ARG A 166 2.67 -6.69 15.45
N ILE A 167 2.74 -5.75 14.52
CA ILE A 167 3.84 -4.80 14.38
C ILE A 167 3.28 -3.38 14.46
N SER A 168 3.73 -2.62 15.45
CA SER A 168 3.38 -1.21 15.62
C SER A 168 4.48 -0.27 15.15
N HIS A 169 5.74 -0.74 15.15
CA HIS A 169 6.92 -0.02 14.69
C HIS A 169 7.61 -0.85 13.62
N LEU A 170 7.49 -0.42 12.36
CA LEU A 170 8.12 -1.08 11.22
C LEU A 170 9.41 -0.35 10.86
N LYS A 171 10.53 -1.03 11.02
CA LYS A 171 11.85 -0.53 10.60
C LYS A 171 12.42 -1.40 9.49
N ILE A 172 12.83 -0.78 8.39
CA ILE A 172 13.38 -1.45 7.20
C ILE A 172 14.70 -0.76 6.83
N CYS A 173 15.79 -1.52 6.80
CA CYS A 173 17.15 -1.01 6.57
C CYS A 173 17.97 -1.86 5.59
N CYS A 174 17.39 -2.89 4.96
CA CYS A 174 18.11 -3.80 4.07
C CYS A 174 18.82 -3.04 2.94
N ALA A 175 20.13 -3.26 2.79
CA ALA A 175 21.02 -2.38 2.03
C ALA A 175 20.76 -2.33 0.51
N ASN A 176 20.19 -3.39 -0.07
CA ASN A 176 20.03 -3.56 -1.52
C ASN A 176 18.60 -3.38 -2.04
N LEU A 177 17.66 -2.99 -1.16
CA LEU A 177 16.27 -2.77 -1.56
C LEU A 177 16.16 -1.62 -2.57
N LYS A 178 15.47 -1.91 -3.69
CA LYS A 178 15.09 -0.96 -4.73
C LYS A 178 13.60 -0.65 -4.71
N CYS A 179 12.76 -1.61 -4.29
CA CYS A 179 11.32 -1.46 -4.24
C CYS A 179 10.75 -1.95 -2.90
N ILE A 180 10.01 -1.10 -2.21
CA ILE A 180 9.26 -1.43 -1.00
C ILE A 180 7.79 -1.12 -1.23
N GLU A 181 6.93 -2.08 -0.90
CA GLU A 181 5.48 -1.93 -0.89
C GLU A 181 4.93 -2.44 0.45
N VAL A 182 4.27 -1.56 1.20
CA VAL A 182 3.65 -1.90 2.49
C VAL A 182 2.17 -1.53 2.40
N CYS A 183 1.31 -2.52 2.61
CA CYS A 183 -0.13 -2.42 2.38
C CYS A 183 -0.93 -2.94 3.58
N ASN A 184 -2.10 -2.34 3.83
CA ASN A 184 -3.12 -2.85 4.76
C ASN A 184 -2.57 -3.23 6.15
N MET A 185 -1.76 -2.34 6.73
CA MET A 185 -1.13 -2.55 8.04
C MET A 185 -1.74 -1.64 9.10
N GLY A 186 -1.54 -1.96 10.38
CA GLY A 186 -1.94 -1.11 11.52
C GLY A 186 -0.73 -0.54 12.26
N ILE A 187 0.17 0.16 11.57
CA ILE A 187 1.42 0.66 12.15
C ILE A 187 1.24 2.07 12.76
N LYS A 188 2.00 2.34 13.83
CA LYS A 188 2.11 3.67 14.46
C LYS A 188 3.41 4.37 14.05
N SER A 189 4.45 3.60 13.75
CA SER A 189 5.75 4.12 13.41
C SER A 189 6.36 3.41 12.20
N LEU A 190 6.99 4.18 11.31
CA LEU A 190 7.72 3.69 10.14
C LEU A 190 9.10 4.34 10.10
N ASP A 191 10.15 3.53 10.02
CA ASP A 191 11.54 3.98 9.86
C ASP A 191 12.18 3.23 8.68
N ILE A 192 12.37 3.91 7.56
CA ILE A 192 12.96 3.33 6.35
C ILE A 192 14.31 3.99 6.10
N SER A 193 15.36 3.18 6.00
CA SER A 193 16.66 3.57 5.48
C SER A 193 16.95 2.75 4.22
N GLY A 194 17.13 3.42 3.09
CA GLY A 194 17.25 2.77 1.80
C GLY A 194 18.08 3.59 0.83
N MET A 195 19.40 3.45 0.89
CA MET A 195 20.31 4.22 0.03
C MET A 195 20.15 3.87 -1.46
N LYS A 196 19.70 2.66 -1.81
CA LYS A 196 19.41 2.23 -3.19
C LYS A 196 17.92 2.20 -3.53
N LEU A 197 17.07 2.65 -2.61
CA LEU A 197 15.62 2.56 -2.77
C LEU A 197 15.16 3.52 -3.87
N GLU A 198 14.48 2.97 -4.89
CA GLU A 198 13.97 3.69 -6.05
C GLU A 198 12.44 3.87 -5.96
N LYS A 199 11.71 2.89 -5.43
CA LYS A 199 10.25 2.95 -5.28
C LYS A 199 9.82 2.63 -3.86
N LEU A 200 8.99 3.48 -3.30
CA LEU A 200 8.34 3.29 -2.00
C LEU A 200 6.85 3.52 -2.14
N THR A 201 6.06 2.51 -1.77
CA THR A 201 4.60 2.57 -1.74
C THR A 201 4.13 2.17 -0.36
N ILE A 202 3.40 3.06 0.30
CA ILE A 202 2.73 2.82 1.58
C ILE A 202 1.24 3.03 1.35
N LYS A 203 0.41 2.02 1.65
CA LYS A 203 -1.03 2.05 1.42
C LYS A 203 -1.81 1.51 2.62
N LEU A 204 -2.82 2.22 3.13
CA LEU A 204 -3.70 1.72 4.21
C LEU A 204 -2.93 1.18 5.44
N CYS A 205 -1.84 1.86 5.82
CA CYS A 205 -0.95 1.48 6.93
C CYS A 205 -1.16 2.33 8.21
N PHE A 206 -1.61 3.57 8.04
CA PHE A 206 -1.75 4.58 9.08
C PHE A 206 -3.22 5.03 9.20
N ASN A 207 -4.10 4.16 9.70
CA ASN A 207 -5.52 4.51 9.88
C ASN A 207 -5.79 4.90 11.35
N GLY A 208 -6.24 6.14 11.58
CA GLY A 208 -6.57 6.65 12.92
C GLY A 208 -5.33 7.01 13.75
N CYS A 209 -4.26 7.49 13.11
CA CYS A 209 -3.01 7.79 13.81
C CYS A 209 -3.15 9.01 14.72
N GLY A 210 -3.20 8.75 16.04
CA GLY A 210 -3.20 9.78 17.08
C GLY A 210 -1.79 10.22 17.51
N LYS A 211 -1.72 10.90 18.67
CA LYS A 211 -0.48 11.29 19.36
C LYS A 211 0.47 10.09 19.48
N GLY A 212 1.75 10.31 19.17
CA GLY A 212 2.84 9.34 19.25
C GLY A 212 3.19 8.63 17.95
N SER A 213 2.51 8.92 16.84
CA SER A 213 2.84 8.34 15.53
C SER A 213 4.09 8.99 14.92
N SER A 214 4.94 8.20 14.24
CA SER A 214 6.16 8.72 13.61
C SER A 214 6.50 8.10 12.27
N VAL A 215 6.96 8.89 11.31
CA VAL A 215 7.48 8.42 10.01
C VAL A 215 8.86 9.02 9.79
N LYS A 216 9.86 8.16 9.56
CA LYS A 216 11.21 8.54 9.19
C LYS A 216 11.61 7.81 7.92
N ILE A 217 12.02 8.54 6.90
CA ILE A 217 12.43 7.94 5.62
C ILE A 217 13.74 8.59 5.16
N LEU A 218 14.82 7.82 5.12
CA LEU A 218 16.10 8.19 4.56
C LEU A 218 16.36 7.37 3.30
N ALA A 219 15.97 7.91 2.15
CA ALA A 219 16.10 7.25 0.85
C ALA A 219 16.50 8.26 -0.24
N PRO A 220 17.77 8.69 -0.30
CA PRO A 220 18.18 9.81 -1.15
C PRO A 220 18.07 9.54 -2.67
N ASN A 221 17.99 8.28 -3.10
CA ASN A 221 17.83 7.87 -4.51
C ASN A 221 16.38 7.53 -4.88
N LEU A 222 15.39 7.89 -4.03
CA LEU A 222 14.00 7.54 -4.26
C LEU A 222 13.45 8.21 -5.52
N LEU A 223 12.95 7.39 -6.43
CA LEU A 223 12.38 7.78 -7.73
C LEU A 223 10.85 7.80 -7.75
N THR A 224 10.17 7.11 -6.84
CA THR A 224 8.72 7.05 -6.78
C THR A 224 8.28 6.91 -5.34
N PHE A 225 7.43 7.83 -4.89
CA PHE A 225 6.87 7.82 -3.55
C PHE A 225 5.33 7.88 -3.64
N CYS A 226 4.69 6.82 -3.14
CA CYS A 226 3.24 6.71 -3.07
C CYS A 226 2.81 6.56 -1.59
N TRP A 227 1.98 7.48 -1.12
CA TRP A 227 1.42 7.48 0.23
C TRP A 227 -0.11 7.50 0.16
N ASN A 228 -0.70 6.33 -0.05
CA ASN A 228 -2.09 6.19 -0.47
C ASN A 228 -2.97 5.78 0.71
N GLU A 229 -4.11 6.43 0.92
CA GLU A 229 -5.11 6.02 1.92
C GLU A 229 -4.49 5.85 3.32
N ASN A 230 -3.64 6.80 3.71
CA ASN A 230 -2.93 6.83 4.99
C ASN A 230 -3.13 8.19 5.67
N ASP A 231 -3.26 8.20 6.98
CA ASP A 231 -2.99 9.37 7.81
C ASP A 231 -1.49 9.67 7.80
N PHE A 232 -1.12 10.91 8.11
CA PHE A 232 0.27 11.23 8.38
C PHE A 232 0.55 11.09 9.88
N ALA A 233 1.76 10.64 10.19
CA ALA A 233 2.23 10.59 11.56
C ALA A 233 2.39 12.00 12.16
N GLU A 234 2.18 12.13 13.47
CA GLU A 234 2.40 13.38 14.23
C GLU A 234 3.81 13.92 14.01
N LYS A 235 4.81 13.03 14.00
CA LYS A 235 6.20 13.38 13.69
C LYS A 235 6.59 12.78 12.36
N CYS A 236 6.90 13.60 11.38
CA CYS A 236 7.38 13.09 10.11
C CYS A 236 8.67 13.76 9.67
N LEU A 237 9.68 12.93 9.41
CA LEU A 237 10.99 13.33 8.94
C LEU A 237 11.36 12.52 7.71
N ILE A 238 11.07 13.06 6.55
CA ILE A 238 11.46 12.46 5.27
C ILE A 238 12.72 13.21 4.80
N GLN A 239 13.85 12.50 4.70
CA GLN A 239 15.16 13.00 4.28
C GLN A 239 15.59 12.41 2.91
N SER A 240 14.61 12.08 2.05
CA SER A 240 14.82 11.42 0.76
C SER A 240 14.89 12.36 -0.45
N PHE A 241 15.05 13.67 -0.25
CA PHE A 241 14.65 14.65 -1.26
C PHE A 241 15.68 15.14 -2.31
N PRO A 242 17.00 14.86 -2.30
CA PRO A 242 17.89 15.39 -3.34
C PRO A 242 17.54 14.93 -4.76
N LYS A 243 17.28 13.62 -4.97
CA LYS A 243 16.83 13.09 -6.28
C LYS A 243 15.33 13.03 -6.45
N LEU A 244 14.52 13.02 -5.39
CA LEU A 244 13.07 13.19 -5.53
C LEU A 244 12.72 14.57 -6.12
N MET A 245 13.60 15.56 -5.91
CA MET A 245 13.55 16.83 -6.61
C MET A 245 13.82 16.71 -8.12
N GLU A 246 14.37 15.60 -8.65
CA GLU A 246 14.52 15.28 -10.09
C GLU A 246 13.39 14.37 -10.63
N VAL A 247 12.52 13.86 -9.74
CA VAL A 247 11.52 12.83 -10.06
C VAL A 247 10.27 13.39 -10.73
N GLY A 248 9.78 12.64 -11.71
CA GLY A 248 8.64 13.01 -12.53
C GLY A 248 7.24 12.68 -11.98
N SER A 249 7.05 12.09 -10.79
CA SER A 249 5.70 11.71 -10.30
C SER A 249 5.53 11.66 -8.76
N LEU A 250 4.43 12.21 -8.23
CA LEU A 250 4.03 12.22 -6.81
C LEU A 250 2.54 11.86 -6.65
N CYS A 251 2.17 11.07 -5.65
CA CYS A 251 0.79 10.66 -5.37
C CYS A 251 0.40 10.92 -3.90
N LEU A 252 -0.70 11.64 -3.67
CA LEU A 252 -1.17 12.17 -2.37
C LEU A 252 -2.65 11.84 -2.14
N SER A 253 -3.10 11.52 -0.92
CA SER A 253 -4.52 11.14 -0.64
C SER A 253 -5.25 11.96 0.43
N TYR A 254 -6.59 11.91 0.48
CA TYR A 254 -7.50 12.88 1.13
C TYR A 254 -7.15 13.33 2.57
N ARG A 255 -6.63 12.45 3.45
CA ARG A 255 -6.20 12.83 4.82
C ARG A 255 -4.95 13.72 4.85
N ILE A 256 -4.10 13.68 3.81
CA ILE A 256 -2.89 14.50 3.70
C ILE A 256 -3.21 15.97 3.47
N LEU A 257 -4.37 16.26 2.87
CA LEU A 257 -4.80 17.62 2.57
C LEU A 257 -5.21 18.35 3.85
N GLU A 258 -5.83 17.68 4.82
CA GLU A 258 -6.11 18.31 6.13
C GLU A 258 -4.83 18.76 6.84
N ILE A 259 -3.79 17.93 6.78
CA ILE A 259 -2.52 18.17 7.47
C ILE A 259 -1.72 19.25 6.74
N LEU A 260 -1.62 19.16 5.41
CA LEU A 260 -1.00 20.20 4.60
C LEU A 260 -1.73 21.54 4.70
N SER A 261 -3.04 21.51 4.94
CA SER A 261 -3.85 22.71 5.17
C SER A 261 -3.47 23.35 6.51
N LYS A 262 -3.30 22.55 7.57
CA LYS A 262 -2.76 23.03 8.85
C LYS A 262 -1.34 23.56 8.73
N ILE A 263 -0.43 22.85 8.05
CA ILE A 263 0.94 23.33 7.81
C ILE A 263 0.94 24.64 7.02
N TYR A 264 0.09 24.75 6.01
CA TYR A 264 -0.07 25.98 5.24
C TYR A 264 -0.58 27.13 6.10
N LEU A 265 -1.57 26.88 6.97
CA LEU A 265 -2.13 27.88 7.87
C LEU A 265 -1.17 28.30 8.98
N GLU A 266 -0.38 27.37 9.52
CA GLU A 266 0.55 27.60 10.64
C GLU A 266 1.90 28.16 10.19
N PHE A 267 2.44 27.70 9.05
CA PHE A 267 3.80 27.99 8.60
C PHE A 267 3.87 28.74 7.25
N GLY A 268 2.73 29.08 6.64
CA GLY A 268 2.66 29.85 5.39
C GLY A 268 3.07 29.09 4.13
N GLY A 269 3.35 27.79 4.23
CA GLY A 269 3.73 26.96 3.08
C GLY A 269 4.52 25.71 3.47
N LEU A 270 4.81 24.88 2.47
CA LEU A 270 5.76 23.78 2.64
C LEU A 270 7.18 24.37 2.68
N PRO A 271 8.06 23.89 3.58
CA PRO A 271 9.45 24.35 3.65
C PRO A 271 10.31 23.95 2.43
N TYR A 272 9.72 23.28 1.43
CA TYR A 272 10.42 22.72 0.28
C TYR A 272 9.60 22.91 -1.02
N SER A 273 10.30 22.86 -2.16
CA SER A 273 9.71 22.98 -3.51
C SER A 273 10.07 21.78 -4.40
N PHE A 274 9.07 21.21 -5.05
CA PHE A 274 9.08 20.12 -6.02
C PHE A 274 9.34 20.64 -7.46
N MET A 275 10.46 21.34 -7.65
CA MET A 275 10.76 22.09 -8.88
C MET A 275 10.85 21.25 -10.17
N ASN A 276 11.16 19.94 -10.11
CA ASN A 276 11.17 19.08 -11.32
C ASN A 276 10.03 18.06 -11.38
N LEU A 277 9.02 18.16 -10.51
CA LEU A 277 7.87 17.27 -10.52
C LEU A 277 7.12 17.39 -11.85
N LYS A 278 6.99 16.29 -12.61
CA LYS A 278 6.30 16.30 -13.92
C LYS A 278 4.84 15.82 -13.84
N THR A 279 4.53 14.96 -12.89
CA THR A 279 3.24 14.30 -12.72
C THR A 279 2.81 14.40 -11.26
N LEU A 280 1.58 14.79 -11.02
CA LEU A 280 1.01 14.91 -9.69
C LEU A 280 -0.35 14.22 -9.67
N GLN A 281 -0.53 13.30 -8.73
CA GLN A 281 -1.81 12.63 -8.48
C GLN A 281 -2.29 13.00 -7.08
N ILE A 282 -3.54 13.46 -6.98
CA ILE A 282 -4.17 13.88 -5.73
C ILE A 282 -5.50 13.12 -5.61
N TYR A 283 -5.70 12.41 -4.50
CA TYR A 283 -6.99 11.87 -4.09
C TYR A 283 -7.56 12.81 -3.02
N THR A 284 -8.81 13.24 -3.17
CA THR A 284 -9.42 14.28 -2.32
C THR A 284 -10.93 14.16 -2.32
N ASP A 285 -11.60 14.59 -1.26
CA ASP A 285 -13.06 14.74 -1.26
C ASP A 285 -13.48 16.17 -1.68
N LEU A 286 -12.50 17.02 -2.05
CA LEU A 286 -12.64 18.45 -2.35
C LEU A 286 -13.42 19.23 -1.29
N ARG A 287 -13.15 18.95 -0.01
CA ARG A 287 -13.75 19.71 1.09
C ARG A 287 -13.13 21.11 1.12
N LYS A 288 -13.84 22.09 1.68
CA LYS A 288 -13.32 23.47 1.82
C LYS A 288 -11.95 23.50 2.53
N ALA A 289 -11.75 22.61 3.49
CA ALA A 289 -10.49 22.45 4.22
C ALA A 289 -9.32 21.93 3.36
N ASP A 290 -9.60 21.25 2.24
CA ASP A 290 -8.59 20.65 1.36
C ASP A 290 -7.97 21.68 0.41
N ILE A 291 -8.68 22.77 0.08
CA ILE A 291 -8.25 23.76 -0.92
C ILE A 291 -6.90 24.42 -0.58
N PRO A 292 -6.65 24.92 0.64
CA PRO A 292 -5.36 25.52 0.99
C PRO A 292 -4.19 24.55 0.81
N ALA A 293 -4.41 23.26 1.10
CA ALA A 293 -3.42 22.22 0.92
C ALA A 293 -3.11 21.94 -0.55
N ILE A 294 -4.15 21.82 -1.39
CA ILE A 294 -3.96 21.62 -2.83
C ILE A 294 -3.21 22.82 -3.42
N ALA A 295 -3.60 24.05 -3.03
CA ALA A 295 -2.91 25.27 -3.46
C ALA A 295 -1.45 25.31 -2.97
N CYS A 296 -1.18 24.85 -1.74
CA CYS A 296 0.17 24.72 -1.20
C CYS A 296 1.03 23.77 -2.04
N ILE A 297 0.52 22.58 -2.37
CA ILE A 297 1.22 21.61 -3.22
C ILE A 297 1.48 22.18 -4.61
N PHE A 298 0.48 22.84 -5.23
CA PHE A 298 0.63 23.42 -6.55
C PHE A 298 1.69 24.53 -6.57
N ARG A 299 1.71 25.42 -5.57
CA ARG A 299 2.77 26.44 -5.41
C ARG A 299 4.15 25.79 -5.31
N SER A 300 4.25 24.72 -4.54
CA SER A 300 5.48 23.96 -4.40
C SER A 300 5.81 23.12 -5.62
N SER A 301 4.97 22.98 -6.65
CA SER A 301 5.21 22.05 -7.78
C SER A 301 5.16 22.71 -9.15
N PRO A 302 5.91 23.79 -9.42
CA PRO A 302 5.67 24.66 -10.57
C PRO A 302 5.89 24.02 -11.95
N ALA A 303 6.64 22.93 -12.06
CA ALA A 303 6.96 22.28 -13.34
C ALA A 303 6.03 21.11 -13.72
N VAL A 304 4.94 20.89 -12.97
CA VAL A 304 3.99 19.80 -13.21
C VAL A 304 3.34 19.97 -14.58
N ARG A 305 3.37 18.89 -15.37
CA ARG A 305 2.77 18.82 -16.70
C ARG A 305 1.51 17.95 -16.71
N ASN A 306 1.50 16.90 -15.90
CA ASN A 306 0.41 15.93 -15.82
C ASN A 306 -0.22 15.99 -14.43
N LEU A 307 -1.49 16.37 -14.34
CA LEU A 307 -2.23 16.38 -13.08
C LEU A 307 -3.36 15.38 -13.14
N THR A 308 -3.46 14.51 -12.14
CA THR A 308 -4.64 13.67 -11.91
C THR A 308 -5.28 14.03 -10.58
N ILE A 309 -6.55 14.39 -10.57
CA ILE A 309 -7.33 14.61 -9.34
C ILE A 309 -8.40 13.53 -9.28
N THR A 310 -8.31 12.63 -8.31
CA THR A 310 -9.30 11.60 -8.04
C THR A 310 -10.18 12.03 -6.88
N ILE A 311 -11.49 12.03 -7.09
CA ILE A 311 -12.47 12.54 -6.14
C ILE A 311 -13.28 11.39 -5.59
N THR A 312 -13.13 11.12 -4.30
CA THR A 312 -13.77 10.02 -3.57
C THR A 312 -14.96 10.53 -2.74
N ALA A 313 -15.87 9.63 -2.36
CA ALA A 313 -17.14 10.00 -1.74
C ALA A 313 -16.96 10.70 -0.39
N GLY A 314 -17.18 12.02 -0.37
CA GLY A 314 -17.15 12.84 0.86
C GLY A 314 -17.51 14.31 0.63
N CYS A 315 -18.30 14.65 -0.40
CA CYS A 315 -18.76 16.02 -0.59
C CYS A 315 -19.70 16.41 0.55
N ASP A 316 -19.19 17.13 1.56
CA ASP A 316 -20.02 17.83 2.52
C ASP A 316 -20.99 18.75 1.76
N ILE A 317 -22.27 18.56 2.07
CA ILE A 317 -23.46 19.04 1.33
C ILE A 317 -23.66 20.57 1.45
N HIS A 318 -22.73 21.31 2.07
CA HIS A 318 -22.96 22.71 2.40
C HIS A 318 -21.80 23.63 1.99
N SER A 319 -22.05 24.36 0.89
CA SER A 319 -21.43 25.62 0.42
C SER A 319 -20.46 25.49 -0.76
N PRO A 320 -20.54 26.41 -1.75
CA PRO A 320 -19.69 26.40 -2.92
C PRO A 320 -18.25 26.76 -2.52
N PRO A 321 -17.21 26.11 -3.08
CA PRO A 321 -15.84 26.50 -2.80
C PRO A 321 -15.48 27.82 -3.50
N ALA A 322 -15.86 28.93 -2.88
CA ALA A 322 -15.25 30.24 -3.12
C ALA A 322 -13.89 30.29 -2.41
N GLY A 323 -12.81 30.05 -3.15
CA GLY A 323 -11.47 30.07 -2.56
C GLY A 323 -10.33 29.97 -3.58
N TRP A 324 -10.59 29.38 -4.76
CA TRP A 324 -9.60 29.23 -5.83
C TRP A 324 -9.27 30.53 -6.55
N GLU A 325 -10.25 31.42 -6.74
CA GLU A 325 -10.12 32.65 -7.53
C GLU A 325 -9.02 33.58 -7.01
N ASN A 326 -8.88 33.68 -5.68
CA ASN A 326 -7.83 34.48 -5.04
C ASN A 326 -6.43 33.84 -5.13
N GLN A 327 -6.33 32.57 -5.54
CA GLN A 327 -5.07 31.83 -5.62
C GLN A 327 -4.45 31.88 -7.03
N ALA A 328 -5.18 32.31 -8.06
CA ALA A 328 -4.76 32.25 -9.46
C ALA A 328 -3.38 32.88 -9.72
N GLN A 329 -3.15 34.09 -9.20
CA GLN A 329 -1.86 34.79 -9.38
C GLN A 329 -0.70 34.01 -8.74
N SER A 330 -0.92 33.48 -7.54
CA SER A 330 0.09 32.70 -6.80
C SER A 330 0.38 31.33 -7.43
N LEU A 331 -0.58 30.79 -8.19
CA LEU A 331 -0.49 29.48 -8.85
C LEU A 331 -0.10 29.60 -10.33
N SER A 332 0.14 30.82 -10.83
CA SER A 332 0.42 31.09 -12.24
C SER A 332 1.56 30.23 -12.80
N SER A 333 2.64 30.05 -12.05
CA SER A 333 3.78 29.21 -12.46
C SER A 333 3.37 27.75 -12.69
N PHE A 334 2.60 27.17 -11.76
CA PHE A 334 2.03 25.82 -11.91
C PHE A 334 1.09 25.72 -13.11
N LEU A 335 0.16 26.67 -13.23
CA LEU A 335 -0.91 26.67 -14.24
C LEU A 335 -0.37 26.85 -15.66
N CYS A 336 0.72 27.60 -15.84
CA CYS A 336 1.35 27.82 -17.15
C CYS A 336 2.14 26.63 -17.68
N HIS A 337 2.51 25.65 -16.85
CA HIS A 337 3.25 24.45 -17.29
C HIS A 337 2.36 23.21 -17.48
N LEU A 338 1.11 23.28 -17.01
CA LEU A 338 0.18 22.19 -17.03
C LEU A 338 -0.26 21.87 -18.47
N LYS A 339 -0.06 20.61 -18.91
CA LYS A 339 -0.38 20.13 -20.25
C LYS A 339 -1.55 19.16 -20.27
N VAL A 340 -1.57 18.22 -19.33
CA VAL A 340 -2.58 17.16 -19.26
C VAL A 340 -3.23 17.20 -17.89
N VAL A 341 -4.55 17.29 -17.88
CA VAL A 341 -5.36 17.17 -16.66
C VAL A 341 -6.32 16.00 -16.82
N ASN A 342 -6.35 15.14 -15.81
CA ASN A 342 -7.33 14.09 -15.66
C ASN A 342 -8.07 14.26 -14.33
N ILE A 343 -9.39 14.36 -14.36
CA ILE A 343 -10.23 14.40 -13.16
C ILE A 343 -11.06 13.13 -13.14
N VAL A 344 -10.90 12.30 -12.11
CA VAL A 344 -11.65 11.06 -11.95
C VAL A 344 -12.63 11.22 -10.80
N VAL A 345 -13.91 11.11 -11.08
CA VAL A 345 -15.00 11.31 -10.12
C VAL A 345 -15.63 9.97 -9.79
N TRP A 346 -15.56 9.56 -8.53
CA TRP A 346 -16.14 8.29 -8.02
C TRP A 346 -17.52 8.50 -7.39
N THR A 347 -18.06 9.71 -7.42
CA THR A 347 -19.38 10.04 -6.87
C THR A 347 -20.49 9.87 -7.91
N ASN A 348 -21.71 9.61 -7.43
CA ASN A 348 -22.89 9.46 -8.29
C ASN A 348 -23.36 10.79 -8.91
N THR A 349 -22.87 11.92 -8.41
CA THR A 349 -23.21 13.27 -8.87
C THR A 349 -21.95 14.13 -8.97
N ILE A 350 -21.88 15.00 -9.99
CA ILE A 350 -20.82 16.01 -10.10
C ILE A 350 -21.22 17.20 -9.22
N HIS A 351 -20.53 17.35 -8.08
CA HIS A 351 -20.76 18.46 -7.17
C HIS A 351 -20.21 19.78 -7.73
N GLU A 352 -20.76 20.92 -7.28
CA GLU A 352 -20.30 22.27 -7.65
C GLU A 352 -18.80 22.48 -7.37
N SER A 353 -18.26 21.79 -6.37
CA SER A 353 -16.82 21.80 -6.09
C SER A 353 -15.96 21.28 -7.24
N VAL A 354 -16.41 20.21 -7.90
CA VAL A 354 -15.74 19.65 -9.08
C VAL A 354 -15.81 20.66 -10.21
N ILE A 355 -16.99 21.26 -10.42
CA ILE A 355 -17.22 22.29 -11.44
C ILE A 355 -16.29 23.49 -11.23
N ASN A 356 -16.11 23.94 -9.98
CA ASN A 356 -15.26 25.09 -9.67
C ASN A 356 -13.78 24.79 -9.91
N VAL A 357 -13.30 23.59 -9.57
CA VAL A 357 -11.92 23.16 -9.89
C VAL A 357 -11.71 23.08 -11.40
N VAL A 358 -12.67 22.47 -12.12
CA VAL A 358 -12.65 22.40 -13.59
C VAL A 358 -12.59 23.79 -14.21
N ARG A 359 -13.49 24.69 -13.78
CA ARG A 359 -13.56 26.09 -14.24
C ARG A 359 -12.23 26.81 -14.01
N PHE A 360 -11.71 26.73 -12.78
CA PHE A 360 -10.44 27.35 -12.41
C PHE A 360 -9.27 26.87 -13.29
N LEU A 361 -9.13 25.54 -13.47
CA LEU A 361 -8.05 24.98 -14.27
C LEU A 361 -8.17 25.34 -15.76
N LEU A 362 -9.39 25.35 -16.32
CA LEU A 362 -9.62 25.74 -17.72
C LEU A 362 -9.39 27.24 -17.96
N GLN A 363 -9.79 28.09 -17.00
CA GLN A 363 -9.67 29.55 -17.09
C GLN A 363 -8.23 30.05 -16.94
N HIS A 364 -7.35 29.29 -16.27
CA HIS A 364 -5.98 29.73 -16.02
C HIS A 364 -4.89 28.84 -16.64
N GLY A 365 -5.21 27.61 -17.07
CA GLY A 365 -4.27 26.66 -17.67
C GLY A 365 -3.96 26.97 -19.14
N ARG A 366 -3.08 27.94 -19.39
CA ARG A 366 -2.78 28.44 -20.76
C ARG A 366 -2.04 27.42 -21.65
N ALA A 367 -1.33 26.46 -21.07
CA ALA A 367 -0.56 25.45 -21.81
C ALA A 367 -1.28 24.10 -21.95
N LEU A 368 -2.54 24.02 -21.51
CA LEU A 368 -3.32 22.79 -21.54
C LEU A 368 -3.49 22.27 -22.97
N GLN A 369 -3.15 21.00 -23.15
CA GLN A 369 -3.25 20.25 -24.41
C GLN A 369 -4.38 19.23 -24.34
N LYS A 370 -4.57 18.60 -23.16
CA LYS A 370 -5.59 17.57 -22.94
C LYS A 370 -6.25 17.77 -21.57
N PHE A 371 -7.57 17.68 -21.53
CA PHE A 371 -8.37 17.74 -20.31
C PHE A 371 -9.41 16.64 -20.34
N VAL A 372 -9.35 15.71 -19.40
CA VAL A 372 -10.24 14.55 -19.31
C VAL A 372 -10.98 14.61 -17.98
N ILE A 373 -12.29 14.37 -18.03
CA ILE A 373 -13.11 14.14 -16.84
C ILE A 373 -13.72 12.76 -16.98
N SER A 374 -13.39 11.85 -16.07
CA SER A 374 -13.94 10.50 -16.03
C SER A 374 -14.89 10.40 -14.86
N SER A 375 -16.09 9.86 -15.06
CA SER A 375 -17.07 9.63 -14.00
C SER A 375 -17.50 8.18 -14.01
N TRP A 376 -17.71 7.61 -12.82
CA TRP A 376 -18.24 6.24 -12.69
C TRP A 376 -19.65 6.09 -13.24
N HIS A 377 -20.46 7.16 -13.22
CA HIS A 377 -21.80 7.15 -13.78
C HIS A 377 -21.98 8.18 -14.89
N SER A 378 -22.67 7.75 -15.94
CA SER A 378 -23.14 8.57 -17.07
C SER A 378 -24.09 9.60 -16.54
N MET A 379 -23.68 10.87 -16.46
CA MET A 379 -24.61 11.99 -16.61
C MET A 379 -23.91 13.34 -16.83
N VAL A 380 -24.41 14.01 -17.87
CA VAL A 380 -24.17 15.38 -18.36
C VAL A 380 -22.83 15.61 -19.07
N HIS A 381 -22.69 14.96 -20.23
CA HIS A 381 -21.54 15.09 -21.13
C HIS A 381 -21.50 16.43 -21.91
N ASP A 382 -22.65 17.05 -22.19
CA ASP A 382 -22.70 18.12 -23.21
C ASP A 382 -22.76 19.56 -22.67
N GLN A 383 -23.20 19.78 -21.42
CA GLN A 383 -23.33 21.14 -20.89
C GLN A 383 -22.02 21.70 -20.33
N LEU A 384 -21.17 20.88 -19.70
CA LEU A 384 -19.92 21.37 -19.08
C LEU A 384 -18.86 21.80 -20.11
N ALA A 385 -18.87 21.24 -21.32
CA ALA A 385 -17.89 21.58 -22.35
C ALA A 385 -18.07 22.99 -22.94
N THR A 386 -19.29 23.53 -22.89
CA THR A 386 -19.68 24.85 -23.44
C THR A 386 -19.74 25.95 -22.38
N LEU A 387 -19.74 25.61 -21.09
CA LEU A 387 -19.96 26.56 -19.99
C LEU A 387 -18.71 27.32 -19.50
N PHE A 388 -17.49 26.95 -19.90
CA PHE A 388 -16.28 27.52 -19.30
C PHE A 388 -15.39 28.25 -20.31
N PRO A 389 -14.97 29.50 -20.01
CA PRO A 389 -13.97 30.20 -20.81
C PRO A 389 -12.65 29.42 -20.79
N ARG A 390 -12.07 29.18 -21.97
CA ARG A 390 -10.85 28.40 -22.15
C ARG A 390 -9.67 29.34 -22.33
N ALA A 391 -8.63 29.19 -21.51
CA ALA A 391 -7.40 29.96 -21.65
C ALA A 391 -6.45 29.43 -22.73
N SER A 392 -6.47 28.11 -22.97
CA SER A 392 -5.65 27.46 -23.99
C SER A 392 -6.39 27.37 -25.32
N THR A 393 -5.74 27.83 -26.38
CA THR A 393 -6.20 27.66 -27.78
C THR A 393 -5.82 26.30 -28.37
N ARG A 394 -5.02 25.49 -27.65
CA ARG A 394 -4.48 24.20 -28.11
C ARG A 394 -5.16 22.99 -27.45
N LEU A 395 -6.25 23.21 -26.71
CA LEU A 395 -6.95 22.17 -25.98
C LEU A 395 -7.80 21.32 -26.92
N GLU A 396 -7.35 20.09 -27.21
CA GLU A 396 -8.08 19.13 -28.03
C GLU A 396 -9.12 18.36 -27.20
N GLY A 397 -10.33 18.92 -27.11
CA GLY A 397 -11.53 18.23 -26.60
C GLY A 397 -11.54 17.95 -25.09
N SER A 398 -12.64 18.32 -24.42
CA SER A 398 -12.96 17.85 -23.08
C SER A 398 -13.70 16.52 -23.23
N TRP A 399 -13.00 15.40 -23.03
CA TRP A 399 -13.63 14.09 -23.18
C TRP A 399 -14.18 13.62 -21.84
N PHE A 400 -15.48 13.40 -21.80
CA PHE A 400 -16.17 12.72 -20.73
C PHE A 400 -16.22 11.24 -21.10
N TYR A 401 -15.48 10.38 -20.39
CA TYR A 401 -15.55 8.93 -20.58
C TYR A 401 -16.24 8.28 -19.38
N THR A 402 -17.25 7.48 -19.68
CA THR A 402 -17.72 6.40 -18.82
C THR A 402 -17.12 5.11 -19.36
N ASN A 403 -16.35 4.37 -18.54
CA ASN A 403 -16.15 2.92 -18.70
C ASN A 403 -15.30 2.37 -17.55
N PHE A 404 -15.97 1.79 -16.55
CA PHE A 404 -15.48 0.59 -15.87
C PHE A 404 -16.63 -0.42 -15.88
N VAL A 405 -16.90 -1.00 -17.06
CA VAL A 405 -17.63 -2.27 -17.14
C VAL A 405 -16.56 -3.36 -17.23
N ASN A 406 -16.40 -4.09 -16.12
CA ASN A 406 -15.77 -5.40 -15.96
C ASN A 406 -14.43 -5.69 -16.67
N THR A 407 -13.35 -5.75 -15.89
CA THR A 407 -12.42 -6.92 -15.82
C THR A 407 -11.60 -6.85 -14.54
#